data_AF-A0A1W1H7V2-F1
#
_entry.id   AF-A0A1W1H7V2-F1
#
_cell.length_a   1.000
_cell.length_b   1.000
_cell.length_c   1.000
_cell.angle_alpha   90.00
_cell.angle_beta   90.00
_cell.angle_gamma   90.00
#
_symmetry.space_group_name_H-M   'P 1'
#
loop_
_entity.id
_entity.type
_entity.pdbx_description
1 polymer ?
#
loop_
_entity_poly.entity_id
_entity_poly.type
_entity_poly.pdbx_seq_one_letter_code
_entity_poly.pdbx_strand_id
1 'polypeptide(L)'
;MKHLSKKLLTAILTLLCSMAPAVAGDYTSLPDTGIETCYDGDGYEIVCPSPGEPFYGQDAQYDSSKMAFEDNGDGTVTDLNTGLMWQQRDDGTEKTWQAACDYCDSLGLAGYTDWRIPDRRELFSIVDLGRYNPAIDTDYFFDTKGDVYWSGSTYAVYTDYAWGVNFTSGSVSYFSKTYDDYVRCVRSGS
;
A
#
# COMPACT_ATOMS: atom_id res chain seq x y z
N MET A 1 -3.47 40.47 47.78
CA MET A 1 -3.91 39.09 47.48
C MET A 1 -4.66 39.09 46.15
N LYS A 2 -3.99 38.78 45.04
CA LYS A 2 -4.62 38.62 43.72
C LYS A 2 -4.79 37.12 43.46
N HIS A 3 -6.03 36.66 43.40
CA HIS A 3 -6.38 35.31 42.98
C HIS A 3 -6.13 35.18 41.47
N LEU A 4 -5.14 34.38 41.07
CA LEU A 4 -5.07 33.85 39.70
C LEU A 4 -5.80 32.51 39.66
N SER A 5 -6.88 32.49 38.89
CA SER A 5 -7.59 31.28 38.45
C SER A 5 -6.67 30.45 37.55
N LYS A 6 -6.40 29.19 37.95
CA LYS A 6 -5.78 28.19 37.09
C LYS A 6 -6.84 27.72 36.09
N LYS A 7 -6.78 28.21 34.85
CA LYS A 7 -7.50 27.59 33.74
C LYS A 7 -6.87 26.23 33.47
N LEU A 8 -7.65 25.17 33.65
CA LEU A 8 -7.32 23.82 33.20
C LEU A 8 -7.27 23.86 31.67
N LEU A 9 -6.07 23.76 31.08
CA LEU A 9 -5.95 23.44 29.66
C LEU A 9 -6.21 21.94 29.52
N THR A 10 -7.37 21.57 29.01
CA THR A 10 -7.61 20.23 28.47
C THR A 10 -6.75 20.12 27.21
N ALA A 11 -5.64 19.41 27.28
CA ALA A 11 -4.87 19.04 26.10
C ALA A 11 -5.74 18.09 25.28
N ILE A 12 -6.25 18.56 24.14
CA ILE A 12 -6.82 17.70 23.12
C ILE A 12 -5.62 16.96 22.53
N LEU A 13 -5.40 15.73 23.01
CA LEU A 13 -4.42 14.82 22.43
C LEU A 13 -4.99 14.42 21.06
N THR A 14 -4.71 15.21 20.03
CA THR A 14 -4.90 14.75 18.66
C THR A 14 -3.97 13.56 18.48
N LEU A 15 -4.54 12.35 18.40
CA LEU A 15 -3.83 11.16 17.98
C LEU A 15 -3.39 11.42 16.54
N LEU A 16 -2.15 11.90 16.39
CA LEU A 16 -1.57 12.13 15.07
C LEU A 16 -1.35 10.74 14.47
N CYS A 17 -1.84 10.55 13.24
CA CYS A 17 -1.58 9.36 12.43
C CYS A 17 -0.09 9.02 12.53
N SER A 18 0.23 7.90 13.16
CA SER A 18 1.61 7.59 13.46
C SER A 18 2.30 7.14 12.17
N MET A 19 3.11 8.03 11.61
CA MET A 19 4.14 7.62 10.67
C MET A 19 5.32 7.15 11.50
N ALA A 20 5.19 5.96 12.12
CA ALA A 20 6.38 5.31 12.66
C ALA A 20 7.41 5.28 11.52
N PRO A 21 8.65 5.76 11.74
CA PRO A 21 9.63 5.81 10.68
C PRO A 21 9.75 4.41 10.11
N ALA A 22 9.46 4.26 8.81
CA ALA A 22 9.86 3.07 8.10
C ALA A 22 11.34 2.88 8.41
N VAL A 23 11.69 1.81 9.13
CA VAL A 23 13.08 1.37 9.14
C VAL A 23 13.36 1.12 7.67
N ALA A 24 14.37 1.79 7.13
CA ALA A 24 14.80 1.56 5.78
C ALA A 24 15.21 0.08 5.68
N GLY A 25 14.27 -0.77 5.29
CA GLY A 25 14.60 -1.96 4.53
C GLY A 25 15.45 -1.46 3.37
N ASP A 26 16.54 -2.17 3.11
CA ASP A 26 17.39 -1.88 1.97
C ASP A 26 16.49 -2.06 0.73
N TYR A 27 15.88 -0.97 0.24
CA TYR A 27 15.02 -0.94 -0.95
C TYR A 27 15.91 -1.21 -2.17
N THR A 28 16.42 -2.44 -2.25
CA THR A 28 17.47 -2.83 -3.19
C THR A 28 16.90 -3.03 -4.59
N SER A 29 15.59 -3.26 -4.71
CA SER A 29 14.84 -3.22 -5.96
C SER A 29 13.35 -3.03 -5.72
N LEU A 30 12.71 -2.10 -6.45
CA LEU A 30 11.25 -2.10 -6.56
C LEU A 30 10.82 -3.39 -7.28
N PRO A 31 9.75 -4.07 -6.82
CA PRO A 31 9.22 -5.21 -7.54
C PRO A 31 8.83 -4.80 -8.97
N ASP A 32 9.00 -5.73 -9.89
CA ASP A 32 8.53 -5.62 -11.26
C ASP A 32 7.02 -5.39 -11.32
N THR A 33 6.51 -4.90 -12.44
CA THR A 33 5.09 -4.56 -12.54
C THR A 33 4.16 -5.78 -12.56
N GLY A 34 4.70 -6.99 -12.80
CA GLY A 34 3.92 -8.23 -12.94
C GLY A 34 3.41 -8.47 -14.37
N ILE A 35 3.71 -7.59 -15.31
CA ILE A 35 3.38 -7.78 -16.73
C ILE A 35 4.38 -8.77 -17.34
N GLU A 36 3.94 -10.00 -17.57
CA GLU A 36 4.77 -11.07 -18.16
C GLU A 36 4.46 -11.33 -19.65
N THR A 37 3.57 -10.55 -20.27
CA THR A 37 3.09 -10.77 -21.65
C THR A 37 3.40 -9.58 -22.56
N CYS A 38 3.89 -9.86 -23.78
CA CYS A 38 4.12 -8.85 -24.82
C CYS A 38 2.95 -8.77 -25.79
N TYR A 39 2.74 -7.58 -26.38
CA TYR A 39 1.66 -7.32 -27.34
C TYR A 39 2.18 -6.66 -28.63
N ASP A 40 1.46 -6.87 -29.73
CA ASP A 40 1.69 -6.15 -30.99
C ASP A 40 0.94 -4.80 -31.04
N GLY A 41 1.04 -4.11 -32.18
CA GLY A 41 0.41 -2.80 -32.38
C GLY A 41 -1.12 -2.82 -32.48
N ASP A 42 -1.72 -4.00 -32.65
CA ASP A 42 -3.17 -4.21 -32.65
C ASP A 42 -3.67 -4.71 -31.29
N GLY A 43 -2.77 -4.93 -30.33
CA GLY A 43 -3.06 -5.38 -28.97
C GLY A 43 -3.21 -6.90 -28.83
N TYR A 44 -2.76 -7.69 -29.81
CA TYR A 44 -2.72 -9.14 -29.68
C TYR A 44 -1.48 -9.59 -28.91
N GLU A 45 -1.66 -10.60 -28.06
CA GLU A 45 -0.55 -11.25 -27.36
C GLU A 45 0.42 -11.90 -28.35
N ILE A 46 1.72 -11.69 -28.12
CA ILE A 46 2.82 -12.24 -28.90
C ILE A 46 3.90 -12.82 -28.00
N VAL A 47 4.70 -13.72 -28.56
CA VAL A 47 5.98 -14.07 -27.94
C VAL A 47 6.84 -12.82 -27.89
N CYS A 48 7.43 -12.54 -26.73
CA CYS A 48 8.24 -11.36 -26.54
C CYS A 48 9.37 -11.27 -27.59
N PRO A 49 9.43 -10.17 -28.37
CA PRO A 49 10.34 -10.04 -29.51
C PRO A 49 11.81 -9.98 -29.08
N SER A 50 12.73 -10.31 -29.99
CA SER A 50 14.18 -10.19 -29.80
C SER A 50 14.70 -8.78 -30.07
N PRO A 51 15.89 -8.40 -29.56
CA PRO A 51 16.48 -7.08 -29.83
C PRO A 51 16.54 -6.75 -31.33
N GLY A 52 15.91 -5.65 -31.73
CA GLY A 52 15.84 -5.17 -33.12
C GLY A 52 14.59 -5.59 -33.89
N GLU A 53 13.72 -6.44 -33.32
CA GLU A 53 12.41 -6.75 -33.88
C GLU A 53 11.36 -5.67 -33.53
N PRO A 54 10.28 -5.52 -34.33
CA PRO A 54 9.16 -4.67 -33.96
C PRO A 54 8.61 -5.01 -32.57
N PHE A 55 8.16 -3.99 -31.84
CA PHE A 55 7.60 -4.11 -30.49
C PHE A 55 8.57 -4.61 -29.40
N TYR A 56 9.89 -4.66 -29.67
CA TYR A 56 10.93 -4.88 -28.66
C TYR A 56 11.02 -3.73 -27.65
N GLY A 57 11.26 -4.09 -26.39
CA GLY A 57 11.43 -3.17 -25.25
C GLY A 57 10.20 -3.03 -24.35
N GLN A 58 9.24 -3.95 -24.44
CA GLN A 58 8.08 -4.02 -23.55
C GLN A 58 8.47 -4.50 -22.15
N ASP A 59 7.62 -4.21 -21.17
CA ASP A 59 7.85 -4.50 -19.75
C ASP A 59 8.18 -5.98 -19.50
N ALA A 60 7.37 -6.87 -20.07
CA ALA A 60 7.53 -8.32 -20.03
C ALA A 60 8.86 -8.88 -20.57
N GLN A 61 9.71 -8.05 -21.19
CA GLN A 61 10.99 -8.45 -21.74
C GLN A 61 12.16 -8.27 -20.78
N TYR A 62 11.96 -7.52 -19.69
CA TYR A 62 13.02 -7.24 -18.73
C TYR A 62 12.97 -8.27 -17.59
N ASP A 63 14.12 -8.86 -17.29
CA ASP A 63 14.30 -9.72 -16.12
C ASP A 63 14.54 -8.83 -14.88
N SER A 64 13.44 -8.34 -14.34
CA SER A 64 13.35 -7.50 -13.14
C SER A 64 13.02 -8.34 -11.91
N SER A 65 13.16 -7.75 -10.73
CA SER A 65 12.86 -8.44 -9.47
C SER A 65 11.37 -8.73 -9.38
N LYS A 66 10.96 -9.97 -9.67
CA LYS A 66 9.57 -10.42 -9.51
C LYS A 66 9.04 -10.11 -8.12
N MET A 67 7.74 -9.85 -8.03
CA MET A 67 7.03 -9.81 -6.76
C MET A 67 7.20 -11.14 -6.03
N ALA A 68 7.59 -11.08 -4.76
CA ALA A 68 7.86 -12.25 -3.94
C ALA A 68 7.25 -12.07 -2.55
N PHE A 69 6.32 -12.95 -2.20
CA PHE A 69 5.59 -12.92 -0.94
C PHE A 69 5.72 -14.25 -0.21
N GLU A 70 5.70 -14.20 1.12
CA GLU A 70 5.64 -15.37 2.01
C GLU A 70 4.43 -15.25 2.92
N ASP A 71 3.55 -16.26 2.91
CA ASP A 71 2.48 -16.40 3.90
C ASP A 71 3.06 -16.94 5.20
N ASN A 72 2.97 -16.15 6.27
CA ASN A 72 3.53 -16.51 7.57
C ASN A 72 2.61 -17.50 8.34
N GLY A 73 1.40 -17.78 7.85
CA GLY A 73 0.45 -18.72 8.44
C GLY A 73 -0.25 -18.22 9.70
N ASP A 74 -0.12 -16.92 10.00
CA ASP A 74 -0.64 -16.26 11.21
C ASP A 74 -1.55 -15.04 10.90
N GLY A 75 -1.98 -14.92 9.63
CA GLY A 75 -2.75 -13.80 9.13
C GLY A 75 -1.90 -12.62 8.63
N THR A 76 -0.59 -12.84 8.44
CA THR A 76 0.32 -11.85 7.87
C THR A 76 1.08 -12.39 6.66
N VAL A 77 1.53 -11.47 5.80
CA VAL A 77 2.34 -11.75 4.60
C VAL A 77 3.63 -10.97 4.68
N THR A 78 4.77 -11.62 4.48
CA THR A 78 6.06 -10.95 4.34
C THR A 78 6.30 -10.64 2.86
N ASP A 79 6.54 -9.37 2.53
CA ASP A 79 7.04 -8.93 1.24
C ASP A 79 8.56 -9.10 1.22
N LEU A 80 9.04 -10.05 0.43
CA LEU A 80 10.46 -10.43 0.36
C LEU A 80 11.29 -9.41 -0.44
N ASN A 81 10.66 -8.53 -1.23
CA ASN A 81 11.35 -7.47 -1.96
C ASN A 81 11.64 -6.26 -1.05
N THR A 82 10.70 -5.90 -0.18
CA THR A 82 10.82 -4.71 0.69
C THR A 82 11.22 -5.04 2.12
N GLY A 83 11.05 -6.30 2.54
CA GLY A 83 11.17 -6.71 3.93
C GLY A 83 10.03 -6.17 4.81
N LEU A 84 8.92 -5.72 4.23
CA LEU A 84 7.74 -5.29 4.99
C LEU A 84 6.86 -6.50 5.34
N MET A 85 6.11 -6.36 6.42
CA MET A 85 5.09 -7.34 6.80
C MET A 85 3.71 -6.70 6.73
N TRP A 86 2.80 -7.35 6.03
CA TRP A 86 1.47 -6.86 5.70
C TRP A 86 0.41 -7.66 6.43
N GLN A 87 -0.70 -7.00 6.77
CA GLN A 87 -1.94 -7.69 7.08
C GLN A 87 -2.34 -8.53 5.86
N GLN A 88 -2.62 -9.83 6.02
CA GLN A 88 -2.98 -10.75 4.92
C GLN A 88 -4.41 -10.53 4.42
N ARG A 89 -5.32 -10.23 5.33
CA ARG A 89 -6.74 -9.94 5.08
C ARG A 89 -7.10 -8.62 5.76
N ASP A 90 -7.53 -7.62 5.00
CA ASP A 90 -8.04 -6.36 5.56
C ASP A 90 -9.35 -6.58 6.35
N ASP A 91 -9.88 -5.54 6.99
CA ASP A 91 -11.12 -5.64 7.75
C ASP A 91 -12.40 -5.45 6.91
N GLY A 92 -12.26 -5.30 5.59
CA GLY A 92 -13.34 -5.13 4.64
C GLY A 92 -14.25 -3.93 4.91
N THR A 93 -13.80 -2.94 5.70
CA THR A 93 -14.64 -1.82 6.14
C THR A 93 -14.02 -0.50 5.72
N GLU A 94 -14.70 0.25 4.85
CA GLU A 94 -14.32 1.58 4.42
C GLU A 94 -14.25 2.57 5.60
N LYS A 95 -13.28 3.48 5.55
CA LYS A 95 -13.03 4.48 6.60
C LYS A 95 -12.54 5.79 6.00
N THR A 96 -12.89 6.90 6.64
CA THR A 96 -12.12 8.15 6.50
C THR A 96 -10.64 7.92 6.75
N TRP A 97 -9.79 8.75 6.13
CA TRP A 97 -8.33 8.63 6.25
C TRP A 97 -7.84 8.62 7.71
N GLN A 98 -8.43 9.46 8.57
CA GLN A 98 -8.06 9.48 9.99
C GLN A 98 -8.47 8.20 10.71
N ALA A 99 -9.67 7.68 10.45
CA ALA A 99 -10.12 6.42 11.02
C ALA A 99 -9.32 5.21 10.51
N ALA A 100 -8.80 5.27 9.28
CA ALA A 100 -7.86 4.28 8.75
C ALA A 100 -6.52 4.30 9.50
N CYS A 101 -5.97 5.49 9.79
CA CYS A 101 -4.79 5.63 10.65
C CYS A 101 -5.05 5.04 12.05
N ASP A 102 -6.15 5.44 12.70
CA ASP A 102 -6.50 4.99 14.04
C ASP A 102 -6.71 3.46 14.11
N TYR A 103 -7.29 2.88 13.05
CA TYR A 103 -7.44 1.43 12.92
C TYR A 103 -6.08 0.73 12.87
N CYS A 104 -5.16 1.17 12.01
CA CYS A 104 -3.85 0.53 11.92
C CYS A 104 -3.01 0.73 13.20
N ASP A 105 -3.03 1.93 13.80
CA ASP A 105 -2.30 2.23 15.04
C ASP A 105 -2.82 1.42 16.24
N SER A 106 -4.07 0.92 16.19
CA SER A 106 -4.67 0.10 17.24
C SER A 106 -4.73 -1.40 16.92
N LEU A 107 -4.28 -1.81 15.72
CA LEU A 107 -4.32 -3.20 15.30
C LEU A 107 -3.34 -4.05 16.13
N GLY A 108 -3.88 -5.12 16.73
CA GLY A 108 -3.10 -6.21 17.31
C GLY A 108 -3.26 -7.47 16.46
N LEU A 109 -2.22 -7.87 15.75
CA LEU A 109 -2.25 -9.00 14.81
C LEU A 109 -0.92 -9.77 14.86
N ALA A 110 -0.99 -11.11 14.85
CA ALA A 110 0.17 -12.01 14.94
C ALA A 110 1.11 -11.73 16.15
N GLY A 111 0.57 -11.18 17.24
CA GLY A 111 1.35 -10.81 18.43
C GLY A 111 2.07 -9.47 18.32
N TYR A 112 1.89 -8.74 17.22
CA TYR A 112 2.48 -7.42 16.97
C TYR A 112 1.45 -6.30 17.16
N THR A 113 1.94 -5.14 17.60
CA THR A 113 1.14 -3.93 17.90
C THR A 113 1.76 -2.64 17.33
N ASP A 114 2.76 -2.79 16.45
CA ASP A 114 3.49 -1.72 15.76
C ASP A 114 3.01 -1.57 14.31
N TRP A 115 1.75 -1.93 14.07
CA TRP A 115 1.07 -1.75 12.79
C TRP A 115 0.81 -0.26 12.53
N ARG A 116 0.87 0.12 11.26
CA ARG A 116 0.61 1.48 10.79
C ARG A 116 -0.02 1.47 9.42
N ILE A 117 -0.55 2.62 9.02
CA ILE A 117 -0.93 2.84 7.62
C ILE A 117 0.35 2.83 6.75
N PRO A 118 0.33 2.23 5.54
CA PRO A 118 1.47 2.27 4.63
C PRO A 118 1.67 3.67 4.05
N ASP A 119 2.89 4.01 3.66
CA ASP A 119 3.11 5.13 2.75
C ASP A 119 2.72 4.77 1.31
N ARG A 120 2.68 5.78 0.43
CA ARG A 120 2.23 5.59 -0.95
C ARG A 120 3.11 4.62 -1.75
N ARG A 121 4.42 4.60 -1.50
CA ARG A 121 5.37 3.73 -2.20
C ARG A 121 5.25 2.30 -1.70
N GLU A 122 5.10 2.11 -0.40
CA GLU A 122 4.87 0.80 0.19
C GLU A 122 3.56 0.20 -0.31
N LEU A 123 2.47 0.96 -0.30
CA LEU A 123 1.19 0.45 -0.81
C LEU A 123 1.24 0.14 -2.31
N PHE A 124 2.06 0.89 -3.07
CA PHE A 124 2.27 0.63 -4.49
C PHE A 124 3.17 -0.58 -4.74
N SER A 125 4.07 -0.97 -3.82
CA SER A 125 4.98 -2.11 -4.03
C SER A 125 4.26 -3.46 -4.05
N ILE A 126 3.02 -3.52 -3.59
CA ILE A 126 2.20 -4.74 -3.62
C ILE A 126 1.19 -4.74 -4.78
N VAL A 127 1.28 -3.80 -5.72
CA VAL A 127 0.42 -3.77 -6.91
C VAL A 127 0.95 -4.73 -7.96
N ASP A 128 0.07 -5.57 -8.49
CA ASP A 128 0.33 -6.46 -9.64
C ASP A 128 -0.45 -5.95 -10.86
N LEU A 129 0.25 -5.29 -11.80
CA LEU A 129 -0.33 -4.76 -13.04
C LEU A 129 -0.58 -5.84 -14.11
N GLY A 130 -0.11 -7.07 -13.89
CA GLY A 130 -0.53 -8.23 -14.66
C GLY A 130 -1.94 -8.71 -14.30
N ARG A 131 -2.52 -8.18 -13.22
CA ARG A 131 -3.88 -8.50 -12.73
C ARG A 131 -4.82 -7.31 -12.83
N TYR A 132 -6.12 -7.63 -12.85
CA TYR A 132 -7.19 -6.65 -12.89
C TYR A 132 -8.31 -7.04 -11.93
N ASN A 133 -8.75 -6.06 -11.12
CA ASN A 133 -9.89 -6.16 -10.23
C ASN A 133 -9.95 -7.45 -9.36
N PRO A 134 -9.04 -7.61 -8.38
CA PRO A 134 -8.04 -6.63 -7.95
C PRO A 134 -6.65 -6.83 -8.59
N ALA A 135 -5.92 -5.73 -8.77
CA ALA A 135 -4.55 -5.63 -9.27
C ALA A 135 -3.52 -5.89 -8.15
N ILE A 136 -3.60 -7.08 -7.56
CA ILE A 136 -2.76 -7.57 -6.46
C ILE A 136 -2.76 -9.10 -6.47
N ASP A 137 -1.72 -9.73 -5.91
CA ASP A 137 -1.70 -11.17 -5.74
C ASP A 137 -2.69 -11.66 -4.67
N THR A 138 -3.87 -12.10 -5.11
CA THR A 138 -4.93 -12.61 -4.24
C THR A 138 -4.62 -13.96 -3.60
N ASP A 139 -3.55 -14.64 -4.00
CA ASP A 139 -3.09 -15.87 -3.32
C ASP A 139 -2.37 -15.55 -2.00
N TYR A 140 -1.92 -14.30 -1.83
CA TYR A 140 -1.34 -13.80 -0.58
C TYR A 140 -2.24 -12.74 0.07
N PHE A 141 -2.84 -11.83 -0.68
CA PHE A 141 -3.65 -10.73 -0.14
C PHE A 141 -5.14 -11.00 -0.26
N PHE A 142 -5.65 -11.78 0.69
CA PHE A 142 -7.03 -12.26 0.69
C PHE A 142 -8.05 -11.14 0.79
N ASP A 143 -9.18 -11.39 0.10
CA ASP A 143 -10.40 -10.58 0.10
C ASP A 143 -10.20 -9.09 -0.28
N THR A 144 -9.07 -8.74 -0.89
CA THR A 144 -8.80 -7.38 -1.39
C THR A 144 -9.91 -6.94 -2.33
N LYS A 145 -10.46 -5.76 -2.10
CA LYS A 145 -11.46 -5.14 -2.97
C LYS A 145 -10.75 -4.45 -4.13
N GLY A 146 -11.32 -4.54 -5.32
CA GLY A 146 -10.93 -3.66 -6.43
C GLY A 146 -11.48 -2.25 -6.17
N ASP A 147 -10.84 -1.53 -5.26
CA ASP A 147 -11.21 -0.16 -4.91
C ASP A 147 -10.00 0.61 -4.36
N VAL A 148 -10.21 1.82 -3.89
CA VAL A 148 -9.18 2.67 -3.30
C VAL A 148 -8.81 2.17 -1.90
N TYR A 149 -7.50 2.12 -1.66
CA TYR A 149 -6.90 1.87 -0.37
C TYR A 149 -6.06 3.08 0.03
N TRP A 150 -6.26 3.56 1.25
CA TRP A 150 -5.54 4.70 1.79
C TRP A 150 -4.06 4.41 2.00
N SER A 151 -3.22 5.39 1.64
CA SER A 151 -1.89 5.53 2.20
C SER A 151 -1.84 6.70 3.19
N GLY A 152 -0.88 6.67 4.10
CA GLY A 152 -0.63 7.78 5.03
C GLY A 152 -0.04 9.03 4.36
N SER A 153 0.28 8.98 3.07
CA SER A 153 0.96 10.09 2.38
C SER A 153 -0.03 11.23 2.11
N THR A 154 0.17 12.38 2.76
CA THR A 154 -0.63 13.59 2.49
C THR A 154 -0.27 14.18 1.13
N TYR A 155 -1.26 14.68 0.39
CA TYR A 155 -1.01 15.38 -0.86
C TYR A 155 -0.44 16.77 -0.60
N ALA A 156 0.67 17.12 -1.25
CA ALA A 156 1.42 18.33 -0.92
C ALA A 156 0.69 19.63 -1.28
N VAL A 157 -0.19 19.60 -2.28
CA VAL A 157 -0.92 20.80 -2.73
C VAL A 157 -2.18 21.03 -1.89
N TYR A 158 -2.90 19.95 -1.55
CA TYR A 158 -4.12 19.99 -0.74
C TYR A 158 -3.97 19.04 0.44
N THR A 159 -3.72 19.58 1.64
CA THR A 159 -3.38 18.78 2.82
C THR A 159 -4.58 18.09 3.47
N ASP A 160 -5.77 18.52 3.08
CA ASP A 160 -7.06 17.85 3.29
C ASP A 160 -7.24 16.62 2.37
N TYR A 161 -6.29 16.34 1.48
CA TYR A 161 -6.24 15.14 0.64
C TYR A 161 -5.07 14.22 1.03
N ALA A 162 -5.23 12.93 0.74
CA ALA A 162 -4.19 11.93 0.87
C ALA A 162 -4.08 11.11 -0.41
N TRP A 163 -2.92 10.49 -0.63
CA TRP A 163 -2.71 9.54 -1.71
C TRP A 163 -3.33 8.19 -1.38
N GLY A 164 -3.89 7.53 -2.38
CA GLY A 164 -4.38 6.16 -2.30
C GLY A 164 -4.01 5.37 -3.56
N VAL A 165 -4.10 4.04 -3.45
CA VAL A 165 -3.91 3.10 -4.55
C VAL A 165 -5.26 2.47 -4.86
N ASN A 166 -5.70 2.54 -6.11
CA ASN A 166 -6.91 1.88 -6.57
C ASN A 166 -6.56 0.49 -7.10
N PHE A 167 -6.92 -0.55 -6.35
CA PHE A 167 -6.68 -1.94 -6.74
C PHE A 167 -7.63 -2.44 -7.83
N THR A 168 -8.59 -1.67 -8.36
CA THR A 168 -9.27 -2.07 -9.61
C THR A 168 -8.24 -2.22 -10.75
N SER A 169 -7.30 -1.28 -10.85
CA SER A 169 -6.37 -1.17 -11.98
C SER A 169 -4.93 -0.85 -11.60
N GLY A 170 -4.59 -0.84 -10.30
CA GLY A 170 -3.25 -0.53 -9.79
C GLY A 170 -2.85 0.95 -9.85
N SER A 171 -3.80 1.86 -10.09
CA SER A 171 -3.49 3.29 -10.28
C SER A 171 -3.28 4.03 -8.95
N VAL A 172 -2.35 4.97 -8.91
CA VAL A 172 -2.10 5.84 -7.75
C VAL A 172 -2.74 7.21 -7.98
N SER A 173 -3.58 7.67 -7.05
CA SER A 173 -4.27 8.98 -7.13
C SER A 173 -4.40 9.62 -5.74
N TYR A 174 -4.96 10.82 -5.65
CA TYR A 174 -5.25 11.51 -4.39
C TYR A 174 -6.74 11.73 -4.20
N PHE A 175 -7.20 11.64 -2.96
CA PHE A 175 -8.62 11.68 -2.58
C PHE A 175 -8.80 12.51 -1.30
N SER A 176 -10.00 13.07 -1.12
CA SER A 176 -10.33 13.85 0.08
C SER A 176 -10.26 12.95 1.30
N LYS A 177 -9.59 13.39 2.38
CA LYS A 177 -9.48 12.60 3.63
C LYS A 177 -10.82 12.30 4.31
N THR A 178 -11.90 12.95 3.85
CA THR A 178 -13.26 12.73 4.33
C THR A 178 -14.02 11.64 3.58
N TYR A 179 -13.46 11.07 2.51
CA TYR A 179 -14.05 9.92 1.82
C TYR A 179 -13.80 8.64 2.59
N ASP A 180 -14.71 7.69 2.47
CA ASP A 180 -14.57 6.37 3.06
C ASP A 180 -13.95 5.44 2.01
N ASP A 181 -12.72 4.98 2.27
CA ASP A 181 -11.98 4.04 1.42
C ASP A 181 -11.35 2.94 2.31
N TYR A 182 -10.81 1.87 1.71
CA TYR A 182 -10.24 0.74 2.46
C TYR A 182 -8.84 1.04 2.99
N VAL A 183 -8.31 0.18 3.87
CA VAL A 183 -6.93 0.24 4.33
C VAL A 183 -6.39 -1.15 4.58
N ARG A 184 -5.11 -1.35 4.26
CA ARG A 184 -4.35 -2.54 4.61
C ARG A 184 -3.14 -2.10 5.41
N CYS A 185 -3.05 -2.56 6.65
CA CYS A 185 -1.98 -2.13 7.55
C CYS A 185 -0.66 -2.84 7.23
N VAL A 186 0.43 -2.14 7.51
CA VAL A 186 1.81 -2.62 7.31
C VAL A 186 2.61 -2.39 8.59
N ARG A 187 3.68 -3.17 8.76
CA ARG A 187 4.72 -2.94 9.76
C ARG A 187 6.10 -3.23 9.14
N SER A 188 7.15 -2.78 9.82
CA SER A 188 8.51 -3.19 9.47
C SER A 188 8.65 -4.70 9.64
N GLY A 189 9.32 -5.39 8.71
CA GLY A 189 9.68 -6.79 8.90
C GLY A 189 10.82 -6.95 9.92
N SER A 190 11.00 -8.20 10.34
CA SER A 190 12.00 -8.65 11.31
C SER A 190 13.24 -9.21 10.63
#